data_AF-A0A9Q3UQW0-F1
#
_entry.id   AF-A0A9Q3UQW0-F1
#
_cell.length_a   1.000
_cell.length_b   1.000
_cell.length_c   1.000
_cell.angle_alpha   90.00
_cell.angle_beta   90.00
_cell.angle_gamma   90.00
#
_symmetry.space_group_name_H-M   'P 1'
#
loop_
_entity.id
_entity.type
_entity.pdbx_description
1 polymer ?
#
loop_
_entity_poly.entity_id
_entity_poly.type
_entity_poly.pdbx_seq_one_letter_code
_entity_poly.pdbx_strand_id
1 'polypeptide(L)'
;MKKIKFFLIGLIPGLIIVFFVLNAKGASCSGYLPNSRVIAETLSKDFEYSENFKNEMKTLKVDEKFLKDSIITLGKIDFDRSHAQKKPCPDYVITYPKENPTYEITFEKCEEKAVLSSLKKLK
;
A
#
# COMPACT_ATOMS: atom_id res chain seq x y z
N MET A 1 -22.14 30.34 26.54
CA MET A 1 -22.99 29.64 25.54
C MET A 1 -23.15 30.35 24.19
N LYS A 2 -23.21 31.70 24.11
CA LYS A 2 -23.38 32.41 22.81
C LYS A 2 -22.25 32.16 21.79
N LYS A 3 -20.98 32.17 22.23
CA LYS A 3 -19.82 31.96 21.34
C LYS A 3 -19.79 30.57 20.68
N ILE A 4 -20.19 29.52 21.42
CA ILE A 4 -20.27 28.15 20.90
C ILE A 4 -21.35 28.04 19.82
N LYS A 5 -22.51 28.69 20.02
CA LYS A 5 -23.58 28.72 19.02
C LYS A 5 -23.12 29.37 17.71
N PHE A 6 -22.42 30.50 17.78
CA PHE A 6 -21.88 31.16 16.58
C PHE A 6 -20.80 30.33 15.87
N PHE A 7 -19.95 29.64 16.63
CA PHE A 7 -18.97 28.72 16.07
C PHE A 7 -19.63 27.53 15.36
N LEU A 8 -20.65 26.93 15.96
CA LEU A 8 -21.39 25.79 15.39
C LEU A 8 -22.16 26.16 14.11
N ILE A 9 -22.66 27.40 14.00
CA ILE A 9 -23.32 27.90 12.78
C ILE A 9 -22.36 27.91 11.59
N GLY A 10 -21.05 28.15 11.80
CA GLY A 10 -20.05 28.02 10.74
C GLY A 10 -19.51 26.59 10.57
N LEU A 11 -19.27 25.89 11.68
CA LEU A 11 -18.67 24.56 11.68
C LEU A 11 -19.57 23.51 11.03
N ILE A 12 -20.86 23.48 11.36
CA ILE A 12 -21.80 22.47 10.86
C ILE A 12 -21.92 22.51 9.32
N PRO A 13 -22.23 23.65 8.67
CA PRO A 13 -22.26 23.72 7.21
C PRO A 13 -20.87 23.51 6.59
N GLY A 14 -19.79 23.95 7.26
CA GLY A 14 -18.42 23.66 6.83
C GLY A 14 -18.14 22.16 6.77
N LEU A 15 -18.53 21.40 7.81
CA LEU A 15 -18.39 19.94 7.85
C LEU A 15 -19.24 19.24 6.77
N ILE A 16 -20.44 19.74 6.50
CA ILE A 16 -21.29 19.22 5.41
C ILE A 16 -20.59 19.37 4.06
N ILE A 17 -20.06 20.57 3.76
CA ILE A 17 -19.32 20.82 2.51
C ILE A 17 -18.10 19.91 2.40
N VAL A 18 -17.30 19.81 3.47
CA VAL A 18 -16.12 18.92 3.51
C VAL A 18 -16.52 17.47 3.27
N PHE A 19 -17.59 16.99 3.91
CA PHE A 19 -18.09 15.63 3.74
C PHE A 19 -18.44 15.33 2.28
N PHE A 20 -19.17 16.22 1.60
CA PHE A 20 -19.51 16.03 0.18
C PHE A 20 -18.28 16.05 -0.72
N VAL A 21 -17.33 16.96 -0.49
CA VAL A 21 -16.09 17.05 -1.29
C VAL A 21 -15.22 15.80 -1.12
N LEU A 22 -15.10 15.28 0.11
CA LEU A 22 -14.33 14.06 0.39
C LEU A 22 -14.98 12.81 -0.19
N ASN A 23 -16.30 12.66 -0.09
CA ASN A 23 -17.02 11.53 -0.67
C ASN A 23 -16.98 11.54 -2.21
N ALA A 24 -17.15 12.72 -2.84
CA ALA A 24 -17.09 12.84 -4.30
C ALA A 24 -15.72 12.44 -4.89
N LYS A 25 -14.63 12.58 -4.11
CA LYS A 25 -13.28 12.17 -4.51
C LYS A 25 -12.92 10.73 -4.12
N GLY A 26 -13.84 9.98 -3.49
CA GLY A 26 -13.51 8.67 -2.93
C GLY A 26 -12.35 8.74 -1.94
N ALA A 27 -12.26 9.85 -1.19
CA ALA A 27 -11.14 10.13 -0.28
C ALA A 27 -11.18 9.18 0.92
N SER A 28 -10.71 7.96 0.71
CA SER A 28 -10.16 7.18 1.81
C SER A 28 -8.86 7.86 2.26
N CYS A 29 -8.43 7.67 3.51
CA CYS A 29 -7.09 8.07 3.95
C CYS A 29 -6.00 7.18 3.30
N SER A 30 -6.18 6.82 2.02
CA SER A 30 -5.29 6.00 1.21
C SER A 30 -4.00 6.78 0.97
N GLY A 31 -2.94 6.38 1.68
CA GLY A 31 -1.61 6.98 1.58
C GLY A 31 -1.12 7.65 2.85
N TYR A 32 -1.96 7.87 3.87
CA TYR A 32 -1.51 8.45 5.14
C TYR A 32 -1.12 7.38 6.18
N LEU A 33 -1.81 6.24 6.18
CA LEU A 33 -1.46 5.14 7.08
C LEU A 33 -0.19 4.43 6.60
N PRO A 34 0.67 3.93 7.51
CA PRO A 34 1.94 3.32 7.15
C PRO A 34 1.85 2.27 6.04
N ASN A 35 0.88 1.36 6.13
CA ASN A 35 0.65 0.32 5.13
C ASN A 35 0.32 0.89 3.74
N SER A 36 -0.67 1.79 3.68
CA SER A 36 -1.11 2.36 2.40
C SER A 36 -0.07 3.30 1.80
N ARG A 37 0.75 3.96 2.63
CA ARG A 37 1.88 4.77 2.17
C ARG A 37 2.93 3.92 1.46
N VAL A 38 3.36 2.82 2.06
CA VAL A 38 4.36 1.92 1.44
C VAL A 38 3.82 1.36 0.12
N ILE A 39 2.56 0.93 0.09
CA ILE A 39 1.91 0.41 -1.14
C ILE A 39 1.85 1.49 -2.23
N ALA A 40 1.36 2.69 -1.90
CA ALA A 40 1.24 3.78 -2.87
C ALA A 40 2.60 4.23 -3.42
N GLU A 41 3.60 4.38 -2.55
CA GLU A 41 4.95 4.71 -2.98
C GLU A 41 5.54 3.60 -3.87
N THR A 42 5.37 2.33 -3.51
CA THR A 42 5.86 1.19 -4.31
C THR A 42 5.23 1.14 -5.70
N LEU A 43 3.90 1.32 -5.80
CA LEU A 43 3.17 1.33 -7.08
C LEU A 43 3.52 2.51 -7.99
N SER A 44 4.11 3.58 -7.43
CA SER A 44 4.59 4.74 -8.19
C SER A 44 6.00 4.58 -8.77
N LYS A 45 6.69 3.47 -8.46
CA LYS A 45 8.07 3.19 -8.92
C LYS A 45 8.09 2.26 -10.12
N ASP A 46 9.22 2.24 -10.82
CA ASP A 46 9.48 1.24 -11.86
C ASP A 46 9.74 -0.14 -11.23
N PHE A 47 9.12 -1.17 -11.79
CA PHE A 47 9.19 -2.52 -11.26
C PHE A 47 10.36 -3.28 -11.90
N GLU A 48 11.32 -3.68 -11.08
CA GLU A 48 12.38 -4.59 -11.49
C GLU A 48 12.16 -5.97 -10.85
N TYR A 49 12.17 -7.00 -11.67
CA TYR A 49 11.97 -8.38 -11.22
C TYR A 49 13.29 -9.13 -11.27
N SER A 50 13.73 -9.67 -10.14
CA SER A 50 14.86 -10.61 -10.14
C SER A 50 14.53 -11.86 -10.96
N GLU A 51 15.55 -12.55 -11.46
CA GLU A 51 15.34 -13.79 -12.23
C GLU A 51 14.60 -14.87 -11.40
N ASN A 52 14.89 -14.94 -10.10
CA ASN A 52 14.16 -15.82 -9.20
C ASN A 52 12.67 -15.47 -9.13
N PHE A 53 12.35 -14.18 -8.94
CA PHE A 53 10.98 -13.70 -8.88
C PHE A 53 10.21 -13.97 -10.18
N LYS A 54 10.83 -13.75 -11.34
CA LYS A 54 10.23 -14.08 -12.65
C LYS A 54 9.90 -15.58 -12.76
N ASN A 55 10.77 -16.45 -12.26
CA ASN A 55 10.54 -17.90 -12.28
C ASN A 55 9.43 -18.31 -11.30
N GLU A 56 9.37 -17.69 -10.13
CA GLU A 56 8.31 -17.90 -9.14
C GLU A 56 6.95 -17.45 -9.68
N MET A 57 6.88 -16.27 -10.33
CA MET A 57 5.66 -15.79 -11.01
C MET A 57 5.16 -16.79 -12.05
N LYS A 58 6.06 -17.31 -12.91
CA LYS A 58 5.70 -18.32 -13.93
C LYS A 58 5.19 -19.61 -13.29
N THR A 59 5.89 -20.10 -12.27
CA THR A 59 5.53 -21.34 -11.56
C THR A 59 4.17 -21.23 -10.88
N LEU A 60 3.92 -20.08 -10.24
CA LEU A 60 2.68 -19.82 -9.51
C LEU A 60 1.56 -19.27 -10.41
N LYS A 61 1.81 -19.09 -11.71
CA LYS A 61 0.88 -18.50 -12.68
C LYS A 61 0.35 -17.13 -12.24
N VAL A 62 1.23 -16.33 -11.64
CA VAL A 62 0.95 -14.95 -11.24
C VAL A 62 1.37 -14.04 -12.39
N ASP A 63 0.41 -13.35 -13.00
CA ASP A 63 0.69 -12.31 -13.99
C ASP A 63 0.94 -10.94 -13.31
N GLU A 64 1.49 -10.00 -14.09
CA GLU A 64 1.84 -8.66 -13.59
C GLU A 64 0.61 -7.84 -13.17
N LYS A 65 -0.54 -8.06 -13.81
CA LYS A 65 -1.79 -7.37 -13.49
C LYS A 65 -2.29 -7.83 -12.12
N PHE A 66 -2.36 -9.14 -11.87
CA PHE A 66 -2.73 -9.70 -10.58
C PHE A 66 -1.75 -9.30 -9.48
N LEU A 67 -0.45 -9.30 -9.78
CA LEU A 67 0.57 -8.83 -8.85
C LEU A 67 0.33 -7.39 -8.40
N LYS A 68 0.14 -6.46 -9.33
CA LYS A 68 -0.03 -5.03 -9.00
C LYS A 68 -1.42 -4.73 -8.43
N ASP A 69 -2.48 -5.14 -9.13
CA ASP A 69 -3.86 -4.78 -8.79
C ASP A 69 -4.38 -5.52 -7.56
N SER A 70 -3.82 -6.71 -7.25
CA SER A 70 -4.30 -7.54 -6.14
C SER A 70 -3.25 -7.70 -5.06
N ILE A 71 -2.13 -8.37 -5.34
CA ILE A 71 -1.16 -8.72 -4.29
C ILE A 71 -0.58 -7.47 -3.62
N ILE A 72 -0.14 -6.49 -4.40
CA ILE A 72 0.48 -5.28 -3.87
C ILE A 72 -0.57 -4.29 -3.37
N THR A 73 -1.59 -4.00 -4.19
CA THR A 73 -2.61 -3.00 -3.85
C THR A 73 -3.43 -3.37 -2.60
N LEU A 74 -3.75 -4.66 -2.44
CA LEU A 74 -4.62 -5.15 -1.35
C LEU A 74 -3.84 -5.92 -0.26
N GLY A 75 -2.50 -5.94 -0.35
CA GLY A 75 -1.65 -6.64 0.59
C GLY A 75 -1.49 -5.91 1.93
N LYS A 76 -0.88 -6.63 2.87
CA LYS A 76 -0.49 -6.11 4.18
C LYS A 76 1.02 -6.18 4.33
N ILE A 77 1.63 -5.02 4.57
CA ILE A 77 3.03 -4.88 4.94
C ILE A 77 3.23 -5.44 6.36
N ASP A 78 4.21 -6.32 6.48
CA ASP A 78 4.66 -6.87 7.74
C ASP A 78 5.84 -6.03 8.25
N PHE A 79 5.54 -5.01 9.03
CA PHE A 79 6.56 -4.09 9.55
C PHE A 79 7.52 -4.74 10.54
N ASP A 80 7.14 -5.85 11.17
CA ASP A 80 7.99 -6.57 12.12
C ASP A 80 9.13 -7.30 11.39
N ARG A 81 8.88 -7.73 10.15
CA ARG A 81 9.86 -8.40 9.28
C ARG A 81 10.45 -7.48 8.20
N SER A 82 10.12 -6.19 8.21
CA SER A 82 10.58 -5.21 7.23
C SER A 82 11.57 -4.23 7.84
N HIS A 83 12.58 -3.79 7.07
CA HIS A 83 13.54 -2.79 7.52
C HIS A 83 13.28 -1.44 6.84
N ALA A 84 12.21 -0.76 7.28
CA ALA A 84 11.75 0.51 6.70
C ALA A 84 12.77 1.66 6.75
N GLN A 85 13.80 1.57 7.60
CA GLN A 85 14.85 2.59 7.77
C GLN A 85 16.18 2.22 7.10
N LYS A 86 16.28 1.05 6.47
CA LYS A 86 17.50 0.60 5.80
C LYS A 86 17.85 1.54 4.64
N LYS A 87 19.14 1.79 4.47
CA LYS A 87 19.72 2.59 3.38
C LYS A 87 20.64 1.69 2.52
N PRO A 88 20.73 1.92 1.20
CA PRO A 88 20.07 2.98 0.43
C PRO A 88 18.58 2.70 0.14
N CYS A 89 18.17 1.43 0.17
CA CYS A 89 16.80 1.02 -0.10
C CYS A 89 16.21 0.30 1.13
N PRO A 90 15.08 0.78 1.67
CA PRO A 90 14.28 0.02 2.60
C PRO A 90 13.78 -1.29 2.01
N ASP A 91 13.80 -2.36 2.80
CA ASP A 91 13.20 -3.64 2.42
C ASP A 91 11.87 -3.88 3.15
N TYR A 92 10.97 -4.54 2.45
CA TYR A 92 9.63 -4.82 2.93
C TYR A 92 9.21 -6.26 2.63
N VAL A 93 8.41 -6.78 3.55
CA VAL A 93 7.66 -8.02 3.36
C VAL A 93 6.19 -7.67 3.25
N ILE A 94 5.55 -8.11 2.17
CA ILE A 94 4.11 -7.94 1.94
C ILE A 94 3.44 -9.30 1.82
N THR A 95 2.27 -9.43 2.43
CA THR A 95 1.46 -10.64 2.39
C THR A 95 0.09 -10.38 1.78
N TYR A 96 -0.44 -11.35 1.04
CA TYR A 96 -1.74 -11.26 0.42
C TYR A 96 -2.46 -12.62 0.39
N PRO A 97 -3.78 -12.69 0.65
CA PRO A 97 -4.62 -11.61 1.16
C PRO A 97 -4.24 -11.17 2.57
N LYS A 98 -4.74 -10.00 3.00
CA LYS A 98 -4.51 -9.48 4.36
C LYS A 98 -4.91 -10.48 5.46
N GLU A 99 -6.05 -11.15 5.26
CA GLU A 99 -6.56 -12.20 6.13
C GLU A 99 -6.24 -13.56 5.49
N ASN A 100 -5.67 -14.49 6.26
CA ASN A 100 -5.28 -15.82 5.77
C ASN A 100 -4.36 -15.77 4.53
N PRO A 101 -3.13 -15.24 4.66
CA PRO A 101 -2.27 -14.97 3.52
C PRO A 101 -1.85 -16.24 2.77
N THR A 102 -1.90 -16.15 1.45
CA THR A 102 -1.52 -17.22 0.52
C THR A 102 -0.20 -16.91 -0.16
N TYR A 103 0.12 -15.63 -0.34
CA TYR A 103 1.34 -15.15 -0.98
C TYR A 103 2.12 -14.28 -0.02
N GLU A 104 3.43 -14.39 -0.10
CA GLU A 104 4.40 -13.50 0.54
C GLU A 104 5.38 -13.02 -0.51
N ILE A 105 5.66 -11.71 -0.50
CA ILE A 105 6.67 -11.10 -1.35
C ILE A 105 7.67 -10.35 -0.50
N THR A 106 8.95 -10.50 -0.86
CA THR A 106 10.03 -9.65 -0.34
C THR A 106 10.53 -8.74 -1.46
N PHE A 107 10.60 -7.45 -1.19
CA PHE A 107 11.04 -6.45 -2.16
C PHE A 107 11.80 -5.31 -1.49
N GLU A 108 12.66 -4.65 -2.25
CA GLU A 108 13.32 -3.42 -1.85
C GLU A 108 12.68 -2.23 -2.57
N LYS A 109 12.39 -1.16 -1.83
CA LYS A 109 11.80 0.07 -2.38
C LYS A 109 12.87 1.15 -2.43
N CYS A 110 13.55 1.27 -3.56
CA CYS A 110 14.54 2.30 -3.82
C CYS A 110 13.86 3.63 -4.26
N GLU A 111 14.68 4.65 -4.53
CA GLU A 111 14.19 6.00 -4.88
C GLU A 111 13.38 6.02 -6.19
N GLU A 112 13.84 5.31 -7.23
CA GLU A 112 13.20 5.28 -8.54
C GLU A 112 12.49 3.95 -8.85
N LYS A 113 12.92 2.86 -8.19
CA LYS A 113 12.50 1.50 -8.52
C LYS A 113 12.11 0.65 -7.31
N ALA A 114 11.24 -0.32 -7.55
CA ALA A 114 10.90 -1.40 -6.63
C ALA A 114 11.48 -2.72 -7.16
N VAL A 115 12.41 -3.30 -6.41
CA VAL A 115 13.12 -4.53 -6.80
C VAL A 115 12.50 -5.73 -6.10
N LEU A 116 11.80 -6.57 -6.85
CA LEU A 116 11.08 -7.75 -6.37
C LEU A 116 12.00 -8.97 -6.36
N SER A 117 12.24 -9.50 -5.17
CA SER A 117 13.30 -10.48 -4.91
C SER A 117 12.78 -11.91 -4.73
N SER A 118 11.67 -12.08 -4.01
CA SER A 118 11.04 -13.40 -3.82
C SER A 118 9.52 -13.30 -3.76
N LEU A 119 8.84 -14.28 -4.35
CA LEU A 119 7.42 -14.57 -4.30
C LEU A 119 7.24 -16.01 -3.82
N LYS A 120 6.67 -16.17 -2.63
CA LYS A 120 6.40 -17.46 -2.01
C LYS A 120 4.90 -17.71 -1.91
N LYS A 121 4.51 -18.96 -2.10
CA LYS A 121 3.19 -19.44 -1.74
C LYS A 121 3.25 -20.04 -0.33
N LEU A 122 2.48 -19.51 0.59
CA LEU A 122 2.46 -19.94 1.99
C LEU A 122 1.58 -21.18 2.23
N LYS A 123 0.66 -21.49 1.29
CA LYS A 123 -0.28 -22.61 1.33
C LYS A 123 -0.54 -23.18 -0.04
#